data_AF-A0A1Y1S8L0-F1
#
_entry.id   AF-A0A1Y1S8L0-F1
#
_cell.length_a   1.000
_cell.length_b   1.000
_cell.length_c   1.000
_cell.angle_alpha   90.00
_cell.angle_beta   90.00
_cell.angle_gamma   90.00
#
_symmetry.space_group_name_H-M   'P 1'
#
loop_
_entity.id
_entity.type
_entity.pdbx_description
1 polymer ?
#
loop_
_entity_poly.entity_id
_entity_poly.type
_entity_poly.pdbx_seq_one_letter_code
_entity_poly.pdbx_strand_id
1 'polypeptide(L)'
;MAEINWPIPPVNFDNYDEDGFIPEKMTLFNVGYVYREGRMEQEMEYEEVDRNRNRVRKMVDESFRAFGELLTGFDPLKLDRIVQIHTEINEVLNKGKKYEKEECIAKARRKQREFIEKISSRINELLYAY
;
A
#
# COMPACT_ATOMS: atom_id res chain seq x y z
N MET A 1 44.92 -29.41 3.61
CA MET A 1 43.91 -28.34 3.42
C MET A 1 42.59 -28.91 3.92
N ALA A 2 41.96 -28.29 4.91
CA ALA A 2 40.71 -28.81 5.47
C ALA A 2 39.56 -28.48 4.49
N GLU A 3 38.83 -29.49 4.03
CA GLU A 3 37.65 -29.31 3.22
C GLU A 3 36.53 -28.71 4.09
N ILE A 4 36.10 -27.49 3.74
CA ILE A 4 34.97 -26.83 4.38
C ILE A 4 33.71 -27.51 3.86
N ASN A 5 33.17 -28.44 4.64
CA ASN A 5 31.92 -29.12 4.32
C ASN A 5 30.77 -28.35 4.98
N TRP A 6 30.07 -27.53 4.20
CA TRP A 6 28.86 -26.87 4.67
C TRP A 6 27.79 -27.94 4.96
N PRO A 7 27.05 -27.85 6.07
CA PRO A 7 25.96 -28.76 6.32
C PRO A 7 24.95 -28.62 5.17
N ILE A 8 24.58 -29.76 4.58
CA ILE A 8 23.52 -29.80 3.58
C ILE A 8 22.25 -29.29 4.29
N PRO A 9 21.61 -28.23 3.79
CA PRO A 9 20.39 -27.75 4.39
C PRO A 9 19.35 -28.87 4.38
N PRO A 10 18.49 -28.98 5.40
CA PRO A 10 17.42 -29.96 5.40
C PRO A 10 16.52 -29.68 4.18
N VAL A 11 16.63 -30.53 3.16
CA VAL A 11 15.73 -30.50 2.01
C VAL A 11 14.49 -31.27 2.43
N ASN A 12 13.40 -30.55 2.69
CA ASN A 12 12.13 -31.22 2.93
C ASN A 12 11.60 -31.71 1.58
N PHE A 13 11.66 -33.02 1.35
CA PHE A 13 11.12 -33.68 0.15
C PHE A 13 9.62 -33.94 0.26
N ASP A 14 8.99 -33.50 1.35
CA ASP A 14 7.55 -33.43 1.43
C ASP A 14 7.06 -32.57 0.28
N ASN A 15 6.28 -33.19 -0.62
CA ASN A 15 5.56 -32.49 -1.68
C ASN A 15 4.83 -31.30 -1.07
N TYR A 16 5.30 -30.08 -1.33
CA TYR A 16 4.53 -28.85 -1.11
C TYR A 16 3.39 -28.72 -2.14
N ASP A 17 2.81 -29.85 -2.56
CA ASP A 17 1.69 -29.98 -3.49
C ASP A 17 0.40 -30.45 -2.78
N GLU A 18 0.32 -30.31 -1.45
CA GLU A 18 -0.96 -30.47 -0.75
C GLU A 18 -1.56 -29.08 -0.49
N ASP A 19 -2.33 -28.68 -1.51
CA ASP A 19 -3.23 -27.54 -1.58
C ASP A 19 -2.60 -26.18 -1.33
N GLY A 20 -2.53 -25.36 -2.39
CA GLY A 20 -2.21 -23.94 -2.33
C GLY A 20 -3.24 -23.17 -1.51
N PHE A 21 -3.25 -23.40 -0.20
CA PHE A 21 -4.08 -22.73 0.77
C PHE A 21 -3.59 -21.29 0.85
N ILE A 22 -4.20 -20.44 0.02
CA ILE A 22 -4.05 -19.01 0.12
C ILE A 22 -5.12 -18.56 1.11
N PRO A 23 -4.74 -18.13 2.33
CA PRO A 23 -5.71 -17.71 3.32
C PRO A 23 -6.49 -16.50 2.81
N GLU A 24 -7.82 -16.56 2.90
CA GLU A 24 -8.71 -15.46 2.49
C GLU A 24 -8.39 -14.15 3.22
N LYS A 25 -7.87 -14.26 4.45
CA LYS A 25 -7.37 -13.15 5.23
C LYS A 25 -6.09 -13.55 5.95
N MET A 26 -5.09 -12.68 5.97
CA MET A 26 -3.90 -12.87 6.81
C MET A 26 -3.43 -11.58 7.43
N THR A 27 -2.77 -11.66 8.58
CA THR A 27 -2.08 -10.53 9.20
C THR A 27 -0.58 -10.77 9.12
N LEU A 28 0.15 -9.91 8.41
CA LEU A 28 1.61 -9.93 8.33
C LEU A 28 2.14 -8.61 8.88
N PHE A 29 3.03 -8.66 9.87
CA PHE A 29 3.64 -7.46 10.48
C PHE A 29 2.60 -6.43 10.97
N ASN A 30 1.54 -6.89 11.65
CA ASN A 30 0.39 -6.08 12.10
C ASN A 30 -0.40 -5.39 10.97
N VAL A 31 -0.21 -5.81 9.72
CA VAL A 31 -0.97 -5.34 8.57
C VAL A 31 -1.94 -6.44 8.13
N GLY A 32 -3.23 -6.11 8.06
CA GLY A 32 -4.27 -7.00 7.53
C GLY A 32 -4.26 -7.06 6.00
N TYR A 33 -4.41 -8.26 5.46
CA TYR A 33 -4.51 -8.55 4.04
C TYR A 33 -5.74 -9.42 3.77
N VAL A 34 -6.40 -9.21 2.64
CA VAL A 34 -7.53 -9.99 2.11
C VAL A 34 -7.18 -10.50 0.72
N TYR A 35 -7.45 -11.76 0.43
CA TYR A 35 -7.28 -12.32 -0.89
C TYR A 35 -8.43 -11.89 -1.82
N ARG A 36 -8.12 -11.24 -2.94
CA ARG A 36 -9.07 -10.87 -3.99
C ARG A 36 -8.46 -11.12 -5.37
N GLU A 37 -9.21 -11.76 -6.26
CA GLU A 37 -8.84 -11.96 -7.67
C GLU A 37 -7.41 -12.54 -7.91
N GLY A 38 -7.00 -13.53 -7.13
CA GLY A 38 -5.70 -14.16 -7.32
C GLY A 38 -4.54 -13.49 -6.56
N ARG A 39 -4.79 -12.39 -5.82
CA ARG A 39 -3.74 -11.59 -5.16
C ARG A 39 -4.14 -11.21 -3.74
N MET A 40 -3.15 -11.04 -2.86
CA MET A 40 -3.35 -10.48 -1.53
C MET A 40 -3.38 -8.96 -1.61
N GLU A 41 -4.48 -8.36 -1.17
CA GLU A 41 -4.66 -6.92 -1.09
C GLU A 41 -4.72 -6.47 0.37
N GLN A 42 -4.07 -5.37 0.70
CA GLN A 42 -4.09 -4.84 2.06
C GLN A 42 -5.50 -4.34 2.44
N GLU A 43 -6.02 -4.83 3.58
CA GLU A 43 -7.27 -4.38 4.19
C GLU A 43 -7.05 -2.99 4.77
N MET A 44 -7.38 -1.96 3.98
CA MET A 44 -7.25 -0.57 4.39
C MET A 44 -8.47 0.21 3.90
N GLU A 45 -9.06 0.98 4.80
CA GLU A 45 -10.10 1.94 4.47
C GLU A 45 -9.55 3.09 3.61
N TYR A 46 -10.33 3.45 2.58
CA TYR A 46 -10.01 4.47 1.59
C TYR A 46 -10.36 5.85 2.12
N GLU A 47 -9.40 6.78 2.13
CA GLU A 47 -9.69 8.19 2.34
C GLU A 47 -8.90 9.07 1.36
N GLU A 48 -9.61 10.04 0.78
CA GLU A 48 -9.05 11.05 -0.11
C GLU A 48 -8.10 11.99 0.65
N VAL A 49 -6.88 12.17 0.13
CA VAL A 49 -5.80 12.93 0.78
C VAL A 49 -6.19 14.39 1.02
N ASP A 50 -6.97 14.99 0.13
CA ASP A 50 -7.30 16.41 0.20
C ASP A 50 -8.19 16.75 1.41
N ARG A 51 -9.06 15.82 1.84
CA ARG A 51 -9.80 15.95 3.11
C ARG A 51 -8.88 15.91 4.32
N ASN A 52 -7.79 15.16 4.23
CA ASN A 52 -6.86 14.94 5.33
C ASN A 52 -5.68 15.91 5.35
N ARG A 53 -5.47 16.74 4.32
CA ARG A 53 -4.37 17.72 4.27
C ARG A 53 -4.35 18.67 5.47
N ASN A 54 -5.51 19.20 5.85
CA ASN A 54 -5.65 20.06 7.03
C ASN A 54 -5.39 19.32 8.33
N ARG A 55 -5.77 18.03 8.40
CA ARG A 55 -5.52 17.17 9.55
C ARG A 55 -4.03 16.86 9.70
N VAL A 56 -3.35 16.49 8.61
CA VAL A 56 -1.89 16.25 8.60
C VAL A 56 -1.13 17.51 9.00
N ARG A 57 -1.53 18.68 8.49
CA ARG A 57 -0.91 19.95 8.89
C ARG A 57 -1.02 20.19 10.40
N LYS A 58 -2.20 19.98 10.99
CA LYS A 58 -2.39 20.11 12.45
C LYS A 58 -1.53 19.13 13.24
N MET A 59 -1.42 17.88 12.78
CA MET A 59 -0.57 16.86 13.42
C MET A 59 0.92 17.25 13.35
N VAL A 60 1.38 17.81 12.23
CA VAL A 60 2.75 18.32 12.09
C VAL A 60 3.01 19.47 13.06
N ASP A 61 2.10 20.45 13.12
CA ASP A 61 2.20 21.58 14.05
C ASP A 61 2.23 21.10 15.53
N GLU A 62 1.43 20.08 15.85
CA GLU A 62 1.41 19.45 17.17
C GLU A 62 2.71 18.71 17.50
N SER A 63 3.29 17.98 16.53
CA SER A 63 4.60 17.33 16.68
C SER A 63 5.71 18.35 16.99
N PHE A 64 5.73 19.47 16.25
CA PHE A 64 6.72 20.54 16.51
C PHE A 64 6.56 21.16 17.90
N ARG A 65 5.33 21.40 18.35
CA ARG A 65 5.08 21.91 19.72
C ARG A 65 5.56 20.90 20.76
N ALA A 66 5.19 19.63 20.63
CA ALA A 66 5.59 18.58 21.56
C ALA A 66 7.12 18.40 21.60
N PHE A 67 7.80 18.52 20.45
CA PHE A 67 9.24 18.48 20.37
C PHE A 67 9.89 19.70 21.05
N GLY A 68 9.35 20.91 20.85
CA GLY A 68 9.81 22.10 21.55
C GLY A 68 9.69 21.96 23.08
N GLU A 69 8.59 21.38 23.55
CA GLU A 69 8.39 21.09 24.97
C GLU A 69 9.36 20.02 25.50
N LEU A 70 9.69 19.01 24.69
CA LEU A 70 10.70 17.99 25.04
C LEU A 70 12.11 18.60 25.17
N LEU A 71 12.44 19.59 24.34
CA LEU A 71 13.73 20.29 24.42
C LEU A 71 13.87 21.13 25.69
N THR A 72 12.76 21.66 26.23
CA THR A 72 12.79 22.44 27.49
C THR A 72 12.97 21.57 28.74
N GLY A 73 12.67 20.27 28.64
CA GLY A 73 12.82 19.31 29.72
C GLY A 73 12.46 17.91 29.21
N PHE A 74 13.38 16.97 29.40
CA PHE A 74 13.17 15.61 28.90
C PHE A 74 12.06 14.92 29.69
N ASP A 75 10.97 14.61 29.00
CA ASP A 75 9.83 13.87 29.51
C ASP A 75 9.54 12.70 28.55
N PRO A 76 9.74 11.44 28.98
CA PRO A 76 9.48 10.26 28.16
C PRO A 76 8.06 10.22 27.58
N LEU A 77 7.06 10.74 28.30
CA LEU A 77 5.67 10.76 27.84
C LEU A 77 5.48 11.66 26.61
N LYS A 78 6.25 12.75 26.52
CA LYS A 78 6.23 13.64 25.36
C LYS A 78 6.89 12.99 24.15
N LEU A 79 7.93 12.20 24.36
CA LEU A 79 8.56 11.43 23.29
C LEU A 79 7.58 10.40 22.71
N ASP A 80 6.87 9.65 23.56
CA ASP A 80 5.86 8.69 23.12
C ASP A 80 4.73 9.38 22.34
N ARG A 81 4.30 10.57 22.77
CA ARG A 81 3.32 11.38 22.05
C ARG A 81 3.81 11.78 20.65
N ILE A 82 5.07 12.19 20.51
CA ILE A 82 5.66 12.51 19.20
C ILE A 82 5.65 11.27 18.30
N VAL A 83 6.06 10.11 18.83
CA VAL A 83 6.03 8.84 18.09
C VAL A 83 4.62 8.51 17.61
N GLN A 84 3.61 8.66 18.47
CA GLN A 84 2.20 8.44 18.10
C GLN A 84 1.75 9.37 16.97
N ILE A 85 2.05 10.66 17.07
CA ILE A 85 1.71 11.65 16.02
C ILE A 85 2.34 11.25 14.68
N HIS A 86 3.60 10.81 14.68
CA HIS A 86 4.28 10.38 13.46
C HIS A 86 3.72 9.08 12.88
N THR A 87 3.29 8.14 13.72
CA THR A 87 2.59 6.92 13.29
C THR A 87 1.25 7.27 12.63
N GLU A 88 0.45 8.15 13.24
CA GLU A 88 -0.82 8.59 12.67
C GLU A 88 -0.65 9.33 11.33
N ILE A 89 0.37 10.20 11.21
CA ILE A 89 0.70 10.86 9.95
C ILE A 89 1.01 9.81 8.87
N ASN A 90 1.82 8.80 9.20
CA ASN A 90 2.18 7.75 8.25
C ASN A 90 0.96 6.93 7.79
N GLU A 91 0.04 6.59 8.70
CA GLU A 91 -1.21 5.91 8.36
C GLU A 91 -2.05 6.72 7.37
N VAL A 92 -2.24 8.01 7.63
CA VAL A 92 -2.99 8.92 6.76
C VAL A 92 -2.34 9.04 5.38
N LEU A 93 -1.02 9.18 5.33
CA LEU A 93 -0.28 9.25 4.05
C LEU A 93 -0.35 7.93 3.27
N ASN A 94 -0.30 6.78 3.94
CA ASN A 94 -0.41 5.48 3.30
C ASN A 94 -1.81 5.24 2.71
N LYS A 95 -2.87 5.62 3.43
CA LYS A 95 -4.25 5.64 2.89
C LYS A 95 -4.33 6.50 1.63
N GLY A 96 -3.66 7.65 1.66
CA GLY A 96 -3.56 8.57 0.54
C GLY A 96 -2.90 8.03 -0.73
N LYS A 97 -1.71 7.43 -0.59
CA LYS A 97 -0.96 6.84 -1.71
C LYS A 97 -1.77 5.76 -2.44
N LYS A 98 -2.55 4.97 -1.70
CA LYS A 98 -3.41 3.92 -2.28
C LYS A 98 -4.53 4.54 -3.12
N TYR A 99 -5.17 5.61 -2.64
CA TYR A 99 -6.19 6.35 -3.40
C TYR A 99 -5.65 6.92 -4.71
N GLU A 100 -4.49 7.61 -4.67
CA GLU A 100 -3.87 8.17 -5.88
C GLU A 100 -3.52 7.09 -6.89
N LYS A 101 -3.05 5.92 -6.43
CA LYS A 101 -2.76 4.77 -7.28
C LYS A 101 -4.01 4.22 -7.96
N GLU A 102 -5.11 4.06 -7.22
CA GLU A 102 -6.39 3.60 -7.78
C GLU A 102 -6.99 4.62 -8.75
N GLU A 103 -6.91 5.91 -8.45
CA GLU A 103 -7.34 6.98 -9.35
C GLU A 103 -6.51 7.01 -10.64
N CYS A 104 -5.19 6.83 -10.53
CA CYS A 104 -4.30 6.71 -11.70
C CYS A 104 -4.64 5.49 -12.56
N ILE A 105 -4.93 4.34 -11.94
CA ILE A 105 -5.37 3.12 -12.64
C ILE A 105 -6.72 3.37 -13.34
N ALA A 106 -7.67 4.02 -12.67
CA ALA A 106 -8.96 4.34 -13.23
C ALA A 106 -8.83 5.29 -14.44
N LYS A 107 -7.98 6.32 -14.34
CA LYS A 107 -7.64 7.22 -15.45
C LYS A 107 -6.98 6.47 -16.61
N ALA A 108 -6.06 5.55 -16.34
CA ALA A 108 -5.42 4.73 -17.36
C ALA A 108 -6.42 3.82 -18.10
N ARG A 109 -7.31 3.13 -17.37
CA ARG A 109 -8.40 2.32 -17.95
C ARG A 109 -9.36 3.14 -18.80
N ARG A 110 -9.65 4.39 -18.43
CA ARG A 110 -10.48 5.29 -19.21
C ARG A 110 -9.83 5.64 -20.56
N LYS A 111 -8.56 6.07 -20.52
CA LYS A 111 -7.78 6.35 -21.75
C LYS A 111 -7.67 5.13 -22.66
N GLN A 112 -7.50 3.94 -22.09
CA GLN A 112 -7.46 2.69 -22.88
C GLN A 112 -8.79 2.44 -23.61
N ARG A 113 -9.93 2.65 -22.95
CA ARG A 113 -11.26 2.52 -23.57
C ARG A 113 -11.47 3.52 -24.69
N GLU A 114 -11.15 4.80 -24.46
CA GLU A 114 -11.22 5.85 -25.49
C GLU A 114 -10.39 5.49 -26.74
N PHE A 115 -9.21 4.89 -26.54
CA PHE A 115 -8.36 4.44 -27.63
C PHE A 115 -8.96 3.26 -28.40
N ILE A 116 -9.52 2.26 -27.69
CA ILE A 116 -10.21 1.12 -28.31
C ILE A 116 -11.42 1.58 -29.10
N GLU A 117 -12.22 2.49 -28.56
CA GLU A 117 -13.38 3.07 -29.24
C GLU A 117 -12.97 3.80 -30.53
N LYS A 118 -11.90 4.59 -30.47
CA LYS A 118 -11.36 5.30 -31.64
C LYS A 118 -10.84 4.36 -32.73
N ILE A 119 -10.22 3.24 -32.35
CA ILE A 119 -9.80 2.20 -33.33
C ILE A 119 -11.04 1.53 -33.92
N SER A 120 -11.99 1.15 -33.07
CA SER A 120 -13.21 0.46 -33.50
C SER A 120 -14.04 1.32 -34.45
N SER A 121 -14.16 2.62 -34.18
CA SER A 121 -14.83 3.56 -35.07
C SER A 121 -14.14 3.67 -36.42
N ARG A 122 -12.79 3.74 -36.43
CA ARG A 122 -11.99 3.77 -37.66
C ARG A 122 -12.12 2.49 -38.49
N ILE A 123 -12.15 1.32 -37.84
CA ILE A 123 -12.36 0.04 -38.50
C ILE A 123 -13.76 -0.01 -39.13
N ASN A 124 -14.79 0.41 -38.39
CA ASN A 124 -16.15 0.48 -38.91
C ASN A 124 -16.27 1.45 -40.09
N GLU A 125 -15.67 2.64 -40.01
CA GLU A 125 -15.61 3.58 -41.14
C GLU A 125 -14.99 2.94 -42.39
N LEU A 126 -13.93 2.16 -42.24
CA LEU A 126 -13.28 1.46 -43.36
C LEU A 126 -14.08 0.28 -43.89
N LEU A 127 -14.82 -0.44 -43.03
CA LEU A 127 -15.67 -1.57 -43.42
C LEU A 127 -16.96 -1.15 -44.11
N TYR A 128 -17.54 0.00 -43.74
CA TYR A 128 -18.78 0.53 -44.31
C TYR A 128 -18.55 1.61 -45.39
N ALA A 129 -17.28 1.89 -45.75
CA ALA A 129 -16.93 2.76 -46.88
C ALA A 129 -16.79 2.01 -48.23
N TYR A 130 -17.00 0.69 -48.22
CA TYR A 130 -17.15 -0.19 -49.38
C TYR A 130 -18.57 -0.76 -49.42
#